data_AF-A0A953VQ65-F1
#
_entry.id   AF-A0A953VQ65-F1
#
_cell.length_a   1.000
_cell.length_b   1.000
_cell.length_c   1.000
_cell.angle_alpha   90.00
_cell.angle_beta   90.00
_cell.angle_gamma   90.00
#
_symmetry.space_group_name_H-M   'P 1'
#
loop_
_entity.id
_entity.type
_entity.pdbx_description
1 polymer ?
#
loop_
_entity_poly.entity_id
_entity_poly.type
_entity_poly.pdbx_seq_one_letter_code
_entity_poly.pdbx_strand_id
1 'polypeptide(L)'
;MTRDADPLSEIPTCAHCREMGLPVSDTLARLETELGHDTLRAFLAAKGGRLVVIPVRAVANADSDPIAAALDWLRRDVGYGRWEVPLGPMARRARLSWAILTRLRAGRSLATIAGELGCALRTVTNHKTRFTRRGVLPAPASTSRNTGQ
;
A
#
# COMPACT_ATOMS: atom_id res chain seq x y z
N MET A 1 -19.53 -10.70 20.41
CA MET A 1 -19.70 -10.03 19.10
C MET A 1 -18.31 -9.61 18.62
N THR A 2 -17.62 -10.51 17.93
CA THR A 2 -16.29 -10.24 17.38
C THR A 2 -16.48 -9.24 16.24
N ARG A 3 -15.93 -8.02 16.37
CA ARG A 3 -15.91 -7.06 15.27
C ARG A 3 -15.30 -7.76 14.06
N ASP A 4 -16.08 -7.91 12.99
CA ASP A 4 -15.57 -8.22 11.67
C ASP A 4 -14.52 -7.15 11.35
N ALA A 5 -13.24 -7.49 11.53
CA ALA A 5 -12.16 -6.58 11.21
C ALA A 5 -12.21 -6.37 9.69
N ASP A 6 -12.29 -5.11 9.23
CA ASP A 6 -12.24 -4.79 7.80
C ASP A 6 -11.07 -5.59 7.18
N PRO A 7 -11.34 -6.51 6.24
CA PRO A 7 -10.31 -7.40 5.70
C PRO A 7 -9.21 -6.64 4.94
N LEU A 8 -9.44 -5.34 4.65
CA LEU A 8 -8.50 -4.42 4.05
C LEU A 8 -7.90 -3.42 5.06
N SER A 9 -8.17 -3.54 6.36
CA SER A 9 -7.72 -2.59 7.40
C SER A 9 -6.21 -2.37 7.44
N GLU A 10 -5.43 -3.37 7.01
CA GLU A 10 -3.99 -3.26 6.91
C GLU A 10 -3.58 -2.42 5.69
N ILE A 11 -2.69 -1.47 5.95
CA ILE A 11 -2.26 -0.48 4.98
C ILE A 11 -0.82 -0.83 4.60
N PRO A 12 -0.52 -1.10 3.31
CA PRO A 12 0.84 -1.40 2.89
C PRO A 12 1.75 -0.18 3.02
N THR A 13 3.06 -0.40 3.11
CA THR A 13 4.06 0.66 2.92
C THR A 13 4.16 1.05 1.44
N CYS A 14 4.83 2.17 1.14
CA CYS A 14 5.20 2.53 -0.23
C CYS A 14 6.12 1.47 -0.86
N ALA A 15 7.03 0.89 -0.08
CA ALA A 15 7.88 -0.22 -0.51
C ALA A 15 7.05 -1.46 -0.90
N HIS A 16 6.08 -1.86 -0.08
CA HIS A 16 5.16 -2.97 -0.41
C HIS A 16 4.37 -2.69 -1.70
N CYS A 17 3.91 -1.44 -1.89
CA CYS A 17 3.24 -1.05 -3.13
C CYS A 17 4.14 -1.23 -4.36
N ARG A 18 5.40 -0.81 -4.28
CA ARG A 18 6.40 -0.99 -5.35
C ARG A 18 6.74 -2.46 -5.62
N GLU A 19 6.89 -3.26 -4.57
CA GLU A 19 7.09 -4.71 -4.67
C GLU A 19 5.94 -5.35 -5.48
N MET A 20 4.70 -5.02 -5.11
CA MET A 20 3.50 -5.42 -5.83
C MET A 20 3.36 -4.80 -7.24
N GLY A 21 4.25 -3.88 -7.63
CA GLY A 21 4.25 -3.21 -8.93
C GLY A 21 3.21 -2.12 -9.10
N LEU A 22 2.71 -1.58 -8.00
CA LEU A 22 1.82 -0.43 -8.02
C LEU A 22 2.67 0.84 -8.09
N PRO A 23 2.27 1.82 -8.91
CA PRO A 23 2.97 3.09 -8.98
C PRO A 23 2.83 3.82 -7.65
N VAL A 24 3.92 4.38 -7.16
CA VAL A 24 3.98 5.21 -5.95
C VAL A 24 4.75 6.46 -6.30
N SER A 25 4.20 7.63 -5.95
CA SER A 25 4.88 8.91 -6.11
C SER A 25 6.17 8.93 -5.28
N ASP A 26 7.25 9.42 -5.86
CA ASP A 26 8.54 9.56 -5.17
C ASP A 26 8.44 10.48 -3.96
N THR A 27 7.55 11.49 -4.01
CA THR A 27 7.25 12.35 -2.86
C THR A 27 6.70 11.53 -1.69
N LEU A 28 5.74 10.63 -1.93
CA LEU A 28 5.17 9.80 -0.86
C LEU A 28 6.19 8.82 -0.29
N ALA A 29 7.04 8.24 -1.14
CA ALA A 29 8.06 7.32 -0.69
C ALA A 29 9.16 8.02 0.14
N ARG A 30 9.57 9.23 -0.25
CA ARG A 30 10.51 10.03 0.54
C ARG A 30 9.89 10.44 1.87
N LEU A 31 8.63 10.89 1.87
CA LEU A 31 7.91 11.22 3.10
C LEU A 31 7.83 10.02 4.05
N GLU A 32 7.52 8.82 3.54
CA GLU A 32 7.53 7.59 4.35
C GLU A 32 8.91 7.26 4.92
N THR A 33 9.96 7.46 4.13
CA THR A 33 11.34 7.16 4.54
C THR A 33 11.82 8.11 5.63
N GLU A 34 11.50 9.40 5.53
CA GLU A 34 11.96 10.44 6.45
C GLU A 34 11.11 10.52 7.74
N LEU A 35 9.78 10.39 7.62
CA LEU A 35 8.86 10.60 8.75
C LEU A 35 8.25 9.30 9.30
N GLY A 36 8.51 8.17 8.64
CA GLY A 36 7.96 6.88 9.00
C GLY A 36 6.56 6.59 8.43
N HIS A 37 6.23 5.30 8.43
CA HIS A 37 4.99 4.78 7.85
C HIS A 37 3.74 5.27 8.57
N ASP A 38 3.75 5.35 9.91
CA ASP A 38 2.59 5.80 10.67
C ASP A 38 2.23 7.26 10.40
N THR A 39 3.23 8.13 10.24
CA THR A 39 3.05 9.53 9.87
C THR A 39 2.43 9.65 8.48
N LEU A 40 2.98 8.95 7.49
CA LEU A 40 2.40 8.92 6.14
C LEU A 40 0.96 8.40 6.18
N ARG A 41 0.69 7.32 6.93
CA ARG A 41 -0.64 6.73 7.07
C ARG A 41 -1.64 7.73 7.64
N ALA A 42 -1.32 8.40 8.74
CA ALA A 42 -2.17 9.41 9.35
C ALA A 42 -2.43 10.58 8.39
N PHE A 43 -1.37 11.06 7.72
CA PHE A 43 -1.49 12.14 6.74
C PHE A 43 -2.40 11.75 5.55
N LEU A 44 -2.19 10.58 4.95
CA LEU A 44 -3.01 10.12 3.82
C LEU A 44 -4.45 9.80 4.23
N ALA A 45 -4.69 9.30 5.44
CA ALA A 45 -6.04 9.12 5.96
C ALA A 45 -6.80 10.45 6.06
N ALA A 46 -6.11 11.53 6.45
CA ALA A 46 -6.71 12.85 6.57
C ALA A 46 -6.81 13.62 5.23
N LYS A 47 -5.81 13.47 4.36
CA LYS A 47 -5.58 14.35 3.20
C LYS A 47 -5.50 13.64 1.85
N GLY A 48 -5.40 12.31 1.81
CA GLY A 48 -5.28 11.55 0.57
C GLY A 48 -6.45 11.77 -0.38
N GLY A 49 -6.15 11.95 -1.68
CA GLY A 49 -7.14 12.24 -2.72
C GLY A 49 -7.74 13.65 -2.64
N ARG A 50 -7.14 14.56 -1.85
CA ARG A 50 -7.60 15.95 -1.70
C ARG A 50 -6.51 16.91 -2.14
N LEU A 51 -6.93 18.09 -2.56
CA LEU A 51 -6.04 19.23 -2.74
C LEU A 51 -5.69 19.81 -1.36
N VAL A 52 -4.41 19.92 -1.06
CA VAL A 52 -3.91 20.60 0.15
C VAL A 52 -3.11 21.83 -0.20
N VAL A 53 -3.11 22.80 0.72
CA VAL A 53 -2.23 23.96 0.64
C VAL A 53 -1.02 23.67 1.52
N ILE A 54 0.15 23.57 0.90
CA ILE A 54 1.43 23.47 1.60
C ILE A 54 1.77 24.87 2.12
N PRO A 55 1.96 25.02 3.44
CA PRO A 55 2.12 26.32 4.07
C PRO A 55 3.45 26.97 3.69
N VAL A 56 3.47 28.31 3.64
CA VAL A 56 4.70 29.10 3.39
C VAL A 56 5.58 29.17 4.64
N ARG A 57 4.96 29.15 5.82
CA ARG A 57 5.64 29.24 7.12
C ARG A 57 5.73 27.86 7.78
N ALA A 58 6.67 27.72 8.71
CA ALA A 58 6.78 26.53 9.54
C ALA A 58 5.45 26.19 10.22
N VAL A 59 5.15 24.90 10.32
CA VAL A 59 3.91 24.40 10.92
C VAL A 59 4.14 24.20 12.42
N ALA A 60 3.26 24.78 13.24
CA ALA A 60 3.31 24.55 14.68
C ALA A 60 3.03 23.08 15.00
N ASN A 61 3.65 22.56 16.06
CA ASN A 61 3.47 21.18 16.55
C ASN A 61 3.90 20.08 15.56
N ALA A 62 4.82 20.37 14.64
CA ALA A 62 5.34 19.37 13.70
C ALA A 62 6.01 18.18 14.39
N ASP A 63 6.49 18.33 15.62
CA ASP A 63 7.12 17.24 16.39
C ASP A 63 6.10 16.30 17.06
N SER A 64 4.82 16.69 17.16
CA SER A 64 3.80 15.95 17.92
C SER A 64 2.53 15.62 17.13
N ASP A 65 2.26 16.30 16.01
CA ASP A 65 1.15 15.99 15.11
C ASP A 65 1.68 15.43 13.78
N PRO A 66 1.35 14.18 13.40
CA PRO A 66 1.82 13.58 12.14
C PRO A 66 1.36 14.34 10.90
N ILE A 67 0.20 15.00 10.93
CA ILE A 67 -0.29 15.81 9.81
C ILE A 67 0.55 17.09 9.70
N ALA A 68 0.85 17.73 10.83
CA ALA A 68 1.73 18.90 10.87
C ALA A 68 3.16 18.56 10.43
N ALA A 69 3.69 17.42 10.87
CA ALA A 69 5.00 16.90 10.47
C ALA A 69 5.09 16.73 8.94
N ALA A 70 4.09 16.08 8.34
CA ALA A 70 4.03 15.87 6.90
C ALA A 70 3.92 17.19 6.12
N LEU A 71 3.10 18.15 6.59
CA LEU A 71 2.98 19.47 5.94
C LEU A 71 4.25 20.31 6.06
N ASP A 72 4.95 20.26 7.21
CA ASP A 72 6.23 20.95 7.35
C ASP A 72 7.33 20.31 6.50
N TRP A 73 7.37 18.97 6.44
CA TRP A 73 8.28 18.27 5.53
C TRP A 73 8.02 18.63 4.07
N LEU A 74 6.75 18.63 3.62
CA LEU A 74 6.39 19.04 2.25
C LEU A 74 6.86 20.47 1.96
N ARG A 75 6.67 21.39 2.91
CA ARG A 75 7.17 22.77 2.77
C ARG A 75 8.69 22.82 2.57
N ARG A 76 9.46 22.03 3.32
CA ARG A 76 10.93 22.01 3.26
C ARG A 76 11.46 21.32 2.01
N ASP A 77 10.89 20.17 1.65
CA ASP A 77 11.45 19.27 0.63
C ASP A 77 10.82 19.42 -0.76
N VAL A 78 9.58 19.91 -0.84
CA VAL A 78 8.83 20.09 -2.09
C VAL A 78 8.60 21.56 -2.40
N GLY A 79 8.38 22.38 -1.38
CA GLY A 79 8.08 23.81 -1.49
C GLY A 79 6.64 24.14 -1.10
N TYR A 80 6.24 25.40 -1.28
CA TYR A 80 4.90 25.89 -0.92
C TYR A 80 3.96 25.91 -2.13
N GLY A 81 2.65 25.92 -1.86
CA GLY A 81 1.62 26.02 -2.91
C GLY A 81 0.52 24.99 -2.78
N ARG A 82 -0.16 24.69 -3.88
CA ARG A 82 -1.24 23.69 -3.92
C ARG A 82 -0.67 22.37 -4.40
N TRP A 83 -1.03 21.29 -3.71
CA TRP A 83 -0.62 19.95 -4.09
C TRP A 83 -1.79 18.98 -3.97
N GLU A 84 -2.02 18.19 -5.02
CA GLU A 84 -2.99 17.12 -5.00
C GLU A 84 -2.35 15.89 -4.37
N VAL A 85 -2.82 15.51 -3.17
CA VAL A 85 -2.22 14.41 -2.42
C VAL A 85 -2.63 13.09 -3.05
N PRO A 86 -1.70 12.28 -3.61
CA PRO A 86 -2.06 10.99 -4.16
C PRO A 86 -2.53 10.05 -3.04
N LEU A 87 -3.53 9.20 -3.31
CA LEU A 87 -3.98 8.20 -2.34
C LEU A 87 -2.87 7.19 -1.98
N GLY A 88 -1.99 6.86 -2.93
CA GLY A 88 -0.87 5.97 -2.70
C GLY A 88 -1.30 4.66 -2.01
N PRO A 89 -0.68 4.28 -0.87
CA PRO A 89 -1.05 3.09 -0.12
C PRO A 89 -2.48 3.06 0.45
N MET A 90 -3.16 4.21 0.59
CA MET A 90 -4.59 4.26 0.98
C MET A 90 -5.53 3.78 -0.12
N ALA A 91 -5.07 3.76 -1.38
CA ALA A 91 -5.93 3.39 -2.48
C ALA A 91 -6.49 1.98 -2.29
N ARG A 92 -7.80 1.79 -2.55
CA ARG A 92 -8.47 0.48 -2.43
C ARG A 92 -7.73 -0.63 -3.17
N ARG A 93 -7.19 -0.32 -4.36
CA ARG A 93 -6.38 -1.26 -5.15
C ARG A 93 -5.10 -1.68 -4.42
N ALA A 94 -4.43 -0.77 -3.73
CA ALA A 94 -3.21 -1.08 -2.98
C ALA A 94 -3.52 -1.98 -1.78
N ARG A 95 -4.53 -1.60 -0.98
CA ARG A 95 -5.00 -2.38 0.16
C ARG A 95 -5.46 -3.78 -0.24
N LEU A 96 -6.26 -3.92 -1.30
CA LEU A 96 -6.69 -5.22 -1.82
C LEU A 96 -5.51 -6.07 -2.31
N SER A 97 -4.59 -5.47 -3.07
CA SER A 97 -3.40 -6.17 -3.56
C SER A 97 -2.55 -6.69 -2.40
N TRP A 98 -2.37 -5.88 -1.35
CA TRP A 98 -1.64 -6.25 -0.14
C TRP A 98 -2.32 -7.40 0.60
N ALA A 99 -3.63 -7.27 0.86
CA ALA A 99 -4.42 -8.28 1.54
C ALA A 99 -4.40 -9.64 0.83
N ILE A 100 -4.43 -9.65 -0.50
CA ILE A 100 -4.27 -10.88 -1.30
C ILE A 100 -2.85 -11.44 -1.14
N LEU A 101 -1.81 -10.60 -1.26
CA LEU A 101 -0.42 -11.04 -1.16
C LEU A 101 -0.12 -11.67 0.21
N THR A 102 -0.51 -11.01 1.30
CA THR A 102 -0.30 -11.50 2.67
C THR A 102 -0.96 -12.86 2.89
N ARG A 103 -2.18 -13.06 2.38
CA ARG A 103 -2.88 -14.36 2.50
C ARG A 103 -2.28 -15.45 1.61
N LEU A 104 -1.78 -15.10 0.43
CA LEU A 104 -1.04 -16.03 -0.43
C LEU A 104 0.27 -16.46 0.24
N ARG A 105 0.99 -15.54 0.87
CA ARG A 105 2.20 -15.84 1.67
C ARG A 105 1.89 -16.73 2.87
N ALA A 106 0.72 -16.55 3.48
CA ALA A 106 0.21 -17.41 4.54
C ALA A 106 -0.34 -18.78 4.05
N GLY A 107 -0.18 -19.12 2.76
CA GLY A 107 -0.58 -20.41 2.20
C GLY A 107 -2.09 -20.62 2.05
N ARG A 108 -2.90 -19.55 2.11
CA ARG A 108 -4.37 -19.65 1.97
C ARG A 108 -4.75 -20.00 0.54
N SER A 109 -5.81 -20.79 0.38
CA SER A 109 -6.34 -21.15 -0.95
C SER A 109 -6.95 -19.93 -1.65
N LEU A 110 -6.95 -19.94 -2.99
CA LEU A 110 -7.53 -18.84 -3.77
C LEU A 110 -9.01 -18.63 -3.49
N ALA A 111 -9.76 -19.71 -3.29
CA ALA A 111 -11.19 -19.66 -2.97
C ALA A 111 -11.44 -19.07 -1.57
N THR A 112 -10.62 -19.46 -0.58
CA THR A 112 -10.66 -18.89 0.77
C THR A 112 -10.40 -17.38 0.73
N ILE A 113 -9.36 -16.95 0.01
CA ILE A 113 -9.03 -15.52 -0.13
C ILE A 113 -10.17 -14.76 -0.82
N ALA A 114 -10.74 -15.31 -1.89
CA ALA A 114 -11.86 -14.71 -2.60
C ALA A 114 -13.07 -14.50 -1.68
N GLY A 115 -13.41 -15.51 -0.87
CA GLY A 115 -14.48 -15.46 0.11
C GLY A 115 -14.22 -14.43 1.22
N GLU A 116 -13.05 -14.47 1.86
CA GLU A 116 -12.68 -13.54 2.95
C GLU A 116 -12.61 -12.08 2.49
N LEU A 117 -12.21 -11.82 1.24
CA LEU A 117 -12.07 -10.47 0.69
C LEU A 117 -13.30 -9.99 -0.10
N GLY A 118 -14.34 -10.82 -0.21
CA GLY A 118 -15.56 -10.49 -0.96
C GLY A 118 -15.29 -10.14 -2.43
N CYS A 119 -14.38 -10.87 -3.10
CA CYS A 119 -14.02 -10.62 -4.49
C CYS A 119 -14.08 -11.89 -5.35
N ALA A 120 -14.11 -11.74 -6.67
CA ALA A 120 -14.14 -12.88 -7.58
C ALA A 120 -12.83 -13.69 -7.51
N LEU A 121 -12.92 -15.01 -7.62
CA LEU A 121 -11.76 -15.91 -7.70
C LEU A 121 -10.77 -15.48 -8.80
N ARG A 122 -11.30 -15.04 -9.95
CA ARG A 122 -10.51 -14.51 -11.08
C ARG A 122 -9.62 -13.33 -10.67
N THR A 123 -10.09 -12.47 -9.77
CA THR A 123 -9.30 -11.34 -9.24
C THR A 123 -8.08 -11.87 -8.49
N VAL A 124 -8.27 -12.83 -7.59
CA VAL A 124 -7.19 -13.44 -6.80
C VAL A 124 -6.18 -14.14 -7.73
N THR A 125 -6.65 -14.89 -8.73
CA THR A 125 -5.81 -15.57 -9.74
C THR A 125 -4.97 -14.58 -10.54
N ASN A 126 -5.55 -13.46 -10.97
CA ASN A 126 -4.84 -12.42 -11.72
C ASN A 126 -3.74 -11.78 -10.84
N HIS A 127 -4.06 -11.49 -9.58
CA HIS A 127 -3.08 -10.96 -8.62
C HIS A 127 -1.93 -11.96 -8.38
N LYS A 128 -2.23 -13.23 -8.12
CA LYS A 128 -1.22 -14.29 -7.96
C LYS A 128 -0.30 -14.36 -9.18
N THR A 129 -0.87 -14.41 -10.39
CA THR A 129 -0.11 -14.46 -11.64
C THR A 129 0.83 -13.26 -11.77
N ARG A 130 0.34 -12.06 -11.45
CA ARG A 130 1.14 -10.82 -11.46
C ARG A 130 2.27 -10.86 -10.43
N PHE A 131 2.01 -11.33 -9.22
CA PHE A 131 3.04 -11.44 -8.18
C PHE A 131 4.11 -12.47 -8.54
N THR A 132 3.73 -13.62 -9.08
CA THR A 132 4.67 -14.63 -9.57
C THR A 132 5.54 -14.09 -10.70
N ARG A 133 4.96 -13.39 -11.69
CA ARG A 133 5.73 -12.76 -12.79
C ARG A 133 6.73 -11.71 -12.30
N ARG A 134 6.49 -11.12 -11.13
CA ARG A 134 7.39 -10.12 -10.52
C ARG A 134 8.39 -10.74 -9.55
N GLY A 135 8.38 -12.05 -9.33
CA GLY A 135 9.22 -12.73 -8.35
C GLY A 135 8.83 -12.49 -6.88
N VAL A 136 7.68 -11.87 -6.63
CA VAL A 136 7.16 -11.58 -5.27
C VAL A 136 6.60 -12.85 -4.61
N LEU A 137 6.11 -13.76 -5.44
CA LEU A 137 5.73 -15.12 -5.07
C LEU A 137 6.56 -16.10 -5.89
N PRO A 138 6.89 -17.29 -5.34
CA PRO A 138 7.59 -18.32 -6.08
C PRO A 138 6.78 -18.72 -7.33
N ALA A 139 7.50 -19.07 -8.40
CA ALA A 139 6.90 -19.72 -9.54
C ALA A 139 6.29 -21.07 -9.10
N PRO A 140 5.17 -21.50 -9.70
CA PRO A 140 4.73 -22.87 -9.51
C PRO A 140 5.89 -23.79 -9.88
N ALA A 141 6.24 -24.72 -9.00
CA ALA A 141 7.25 -25.72 -9.31
C ALA A 141 6.84 -26.36 -10.63
N SER A 142 7.68 -26.22 -11.66
CA SER A 142 7.55 -26.97 -12.89
C SER A 142 7.64 -28.42 -12.45
N THR A 143 6.50 -29.11 -12.39
CA THR A 143 6.48 -30.56 -12.21
C THR A 143 7.22 -31.12 -13.41
N SER A 144 8.52 -31.35 -13.23
CA SER A 144 9.31 -32.13 -14.15
C SER A 144 8.67 -33.51 -14.11
N ARG A 145 7.82 -33.79 -15.10
CA ARG A 145 7.36 -35.15 -15.37
C ARG A 145 8.62 -35.91 -15.75
N ASN A 146 9.25 -36.51 -14.75
CA ASN A 146 10.29 -37.50 -14.94
C ASN A 146 9.57 -38.71 -15.54
N THR A 147 9.40 -38.70 -16.85
CA THR A 147 8.98 -39.86 -17.63
C THR A 147 10.13 -40.84 -17.50
N GLY A 148 9.90 -41.90 -16.73
CA GLY A 148 10.89 -42.95 -16.52
C GLY A 148 11.40 -43.51 -17.84
N GLN A 149 12.71 -43.72 -17.89
CA GLN A 149 13.34 -44.86 -18.54
C GLN A 149 14.35 -45.45 -17.57
#